data_AF-A0A2N7B7Q3-F1
#
_entry.id   AF-A0A2N7B7Q3-F1
#
_cell.length_a   1.000
_cell.length_b   1.000
_cell.length_c   1.000
_cell.angle_alpha   90.00
_cell.angle_beta   90.00
_cell.angle_gamma   90.00
#
_symmetry.space_group_name_H-M   'P 1'
#
loop_
_entity.id
_entity.type
_entity.pdbx_description
1 polymer ?
#
loop_
_entity_poly.entity_id
_entity_poly.type
_entity_poly.pdbx_seq_one_letter_code
_entity_poly.pdbx_strand_id
1 'polypeptide(L)' 'MNQQIATLTGTTPIQKAFDQFQTKKGLTIKLDDRFHNQLGIAQLRFWKLRTGRVQPRPSELKALSAFLECEIKDLI' A
#
# COMPACT_ATOMS: atom_id res chain seq x y z
N MET A 1 -20.24 -27.02 -3.17
CA MET A 1 -19.36 -26.02 -3.81
C MET A 1 -20.21 -24.79 -4.07
N ASN A 2 -20.10 -23.73 -3.26
CA ASN A 2 -20.73 -22.46 -3.60
C ASN A 2 -19.96 -21.28 -3.00
N GLN A 3 -19.95 -20.24 -3.81
CA GLN A 3 -19.04 -19.10 -3.79
C GLN A 3 -19.22 -18.23 -2.53
N GLN A 4 -18.12 -18.03 -1.82
CA GLN A 4 -17.89 -16.82 -1.03
C GLN A 4 -16.50 -16.31 -1.42
N ILE A 5 -16.44 -15.69 -2.60
CA ILE A 5 -15.33 -14.78 -2.91
C ILE A 5 -15.57 -13.62 -1.96
N ALA A 6 -14.85 -13.57 -0.84
CA ALA A 6 -14.88 -12.42 0.03
C ALA A 6 -14.48 -11.21 -0.84
N THR A 7 -15.48 -10.43 -1.25
CA THR A 7 -15.30 -9.02 -1.61
C THR A 7 -14.80 -8.34 -0.35
N LEU A 8 -13.50 -8.51 -0.06
CA LEU A 8 -12.72 -7.67 0.83
C LEU A 8 -12.57 -6.31 0.13
N THR A 9 -13.69 -5.66 -0.18
CA THR A 9 -13.77 -4.26 -0.63
C THR A 9 -13.63 -3.34 0.59
N GLY A 10 -12.78 -3.71 1.54
CA GLY A 10 -12.22 -2.80 2.52
C GLY A 10 -10.90 -2.33 1.95
N THR A 11 -10.93 -1.32 1.08
CA THR A 11 -9.71 -0.68 0.59
C THR A 11 -8.96 -0.18 1.83
N THR A 12 -7.84 -0.80 2.14
CA THR A 12 -7.03 -0.37 3.29
C THR A 12 -6.60 1.08 3.08
N PRO A 13 -6.33 1.84 4.14
CA PRO A 13 -5.81 3.21 4.02
C PRO A 13 -4.58 3.27 3.09
N ILE A 14 -3.68 2.28 3.22
CA ILE A 14 -2.50 2.12 2.37
C ILE A 14 -2.87 1.85 0.90
N GLN A 15 -3.81 0.93 0.64
CA GLN A 15 -4.27 0.67 -0.74
C GLN A 15 -4.93 1.92 -1.34
N LYS A 16 -5.74 2.63 -0.57
CA LYS A 16 -6.44 3.85 -1.01
C LYS A 16 -5.44 4.95 -1.35
N ALA A 17 -4.45 5.19 -0.50
CA ALA A 17 -3.38 6.14 -0.75
C ALA A 17 -2.57 5.75 -2.01
N PHE A 18 -2.33 4.45 -2.22
CA PHE A 18 -1.68 3.95 -3.42
C PHE A 18 -2.48 4.25 -4.70
N ASP A 19 -3.79 3.98 -4.69
CA ASP A 19 -4.68 4.22 -5.83
C ASP A 19 -4.81 5.73 -6.13
N GLN A 20 -4.90 6.56 -5.08
CA GLN A 20 -4.91 8.02 -5.21
C GLN A 20 -3.60 8.54 -5.79
N PHE A 21 -2.46 8.00 -5.37
CA PHE A 21 -1.17 8.40 -5.91
C PHE A 21 -1.06 8.05 -7.41
N GLN A 22 -1.46 6.83 -7.81
CA GLN A 22 -1.44 6.44 -9.23
C GLN A 22 -2.34 7.33 -10.08
N THR A 23 -3.54 7.65 -9.57
CA THR A 23 -4.48 8.55 -10.22
C THR A 23 -3.90 9.96 -10.34
N LYS A 24 -3.31 10.49 -9.26
CA LYS A 24 -2.68 11.83 -9.21
C LYS A 24 -1.50 11.95 -10.19
N LYS A 25 -0.70 10.90 -10.32
CA LYS A 25 0.45 10.88 -11.24
C LYS A 25 0.07 10.53 -12.67
N GLY A 26 -1.15 10.03 -12.92
CA GLY A 26 -1.56 9.51 -14.22
C GLY A 26 -0.70 8.31 -14.66
N LEU A 27 -0.14 7.56 -13.70
CA LEU A 27 0.82 6.49 -13.94
C LEU A 27 0.49 5.28 -13.07
N THR A 28 0.55 4.09 -13.68
CA THR A 28 0.50 2.83 -12.93
C THR A 28 1.90 2.50 -12.41
N ILE A 29 2.08 2.49 -11.09
CA ILE A 29 3.35 2.07 -10.49
C ILE A 29 3.51 0.56 -10.66
N LYS A 30 4.65 0.15 -11.21
CA LYS A 30 5.08 -1.26 -11.17
C LYS A 30 5.70 -1.55 -9.81
N LEU A 31 5.17 -2.55 -9.11
CA LEU A 31 5.66 -3.04 -7.83
C LEU A 31 6.83 -4.02 -8.06
N ASP A 32 7.93 -3.50 -8.60
CA ASP A 32 9.15 -4.26 -8.88
C ASP A 32 10.17 -4.16 -7.73
N ASP A 33 11.31 -4.85 -7.86
CA ASP A 33 12.37 -4.83 -6.85
C ASP A 33 12.90 -3.42 -6.57
N ARG A 34 12.89 -2.53 -7.57
CA ARG A 34 13.34 -1.14 -7.40
C ARG A 34 12.40 -0.37 -6.48
N PHE A 35 11.09 -0.52 -6.68
CA PHE A 35 10.09 0.05 -5.79
C PHE A 35 10.26 -0.46 -4.35
N HIS A 36 10.44 -1.77 -4.17
CA HIS A 36 10.61 -2.36 -2.85
C HIS A 36 11.92 -1.92 -2.17
N ASN A 37 13.00 -1.79 -2.94
CA ASN A 37 14.27 -1.26 -2.48
C ASN A 37 14.17 0.22 -2.11
N GLN A 38 13.45 1.03 -2.90
CA GLN A 38 13.25 2.46 -2.65
C GLN A 38 12.43 2.69 -1.36
N LEU A 39 11.41 1.87 -1.11
CA LEU A 39 10.63 1.94 0.13
C LEU A 39 11.35 1.33 1.34
N GLY A 40 12.36 0.48 1.11
CA GLY A 40 12.96 -0.33 2.18
C GLY A 40 11.97 -1.35 2.77
N ILE A 41 10.95 -1.76 2.00
CA ILE A 41 9.91 -2.71 2.43
C ILE A 41 9.93 -3.91 1.48
N ALA A 42 10.26 -5.08 2.03
CA ALA A 42 10.22 -6.34 1.28
C ALA A 42 8.85 -6.57 0.62
N GLN A 43 8.83 -7.10 -0.60
CA GLN A 43 7.62 -7.30 -1.41
C GLN A 43 6.50 -8.02 -0.64
N LEU A 44 6.81 -9.15 -0.01
CA LEU A 44 5.84 -9.91 0.78
C LEU A 44 5.27 -9.09 1.95
N ARG A 45 6.10 -8.25 2.57
CA ARG A 45 5.66 -7.39 3.68
C ARG A 45 4.80 -6.24 3.19
N PHE A 46 5.18 -5.59 2.10
CA PHE A 46 4.36 -4.56 1.44
C PHE A 46 2.98 -5.11 1.07
N TRP A 47 2.91 -6.32 0.50
CA TRP A 47 1.63 -6.94 0.17
C TRP A 47 0.76 -7.19 1.40
N LYS A 48 1.35 -7.64 2.51
CA LYS A 48 0.62 -7.80 3.79
C LYS A 48 0.11 -6.47 4.35
N LEU A 49 0.89 -5.39 4.22
CA LEU A 49 0.46 -4.04 4.61
C LEU A 49 -0.71 -3.55 3.74
N ARG A 50 -0.56 -3.68 2.42
CA ARG A 50 -1.56 -3.27 1.43
C ARG A 50 -2.89 -4.03 1.59
N THR A 51 -2.83 -5.30 1.97
CA THR A 51 -4.01 -6.14 2.23
C THR A 51 -4.52 -6.07 3.67
N GLY A 52 -3.90 -5.27 4.54
CA GLY A 52 -4.32 -5.09 5.93
C GLY A 52 -4.08 -6.31 6.82
N ARG A 53 -3.27 -7.27 6.36
CA ARG A 53 -2.92 -8.49 7.11
C ARG A 53 -1.94 -8.22 8.24
N VAL A 54 -1.20 -7.11 8.18
CA VAL A 54 -0.27 -6.68 9.23
C VAL A 54 -0.37 -5.17 9.39
N GLN A 55 -0.11 -4.68 10.60
CA GLN A 55 -0.03 -3.24 10.86
C GLN A 55 1.32 -2.67 10.39
N PRO A 56 1.32 -1.44 9.84
CA PRO A 56 2.54 -0.75 9.45
C PRO A 56 3.35 -0.31 10.68
N ARG A 57 4.67 -0.48 10.60
CA ARG A 57 5.60 0.08 11.59
C ARG A 57 5.76 1.58 11.39
N PRO A 58 6.15 2.36 12.40
CA PRO A 58 6.41 3.79 12.25
C PRO A 58 7.40 4.14 11.13
N SER A 59 8.43 3.32 10.91
CA SER A 59 9.37 3.49 9.80
C SER A 59 8.72 3.27 8.43
N GLU A 60 7.78 2.33 8.33
CA GLU A 60 7.06 2.00 7.10
C GLU A 60 6.03 3.08 6.77
N LEU A 61 5.33 3.60 7.79
CA LEU A 61 4.44 4.75 7.65
C LEU A 61 5.18 5.97 7.10
N LYS A 62 6.37 6.27 7.63
CA LYS A 62 7.20 7.36 7.12
C LYS A 62 7.62 7.15 5.67
N ALA A 63 8.10 5.95 5.32
CA ALA A 63 8.50 5.63 3.95
C ALA A 63 7.32 5.71 2.96
N LEU A 64 6.17 5.16 3.34
CA LEU A 64 4.95 5.19 2.52
C LEU A 64 4.40 6.60 2.38
N SER A 65 4.36 7.38 3.46
CA SER A 65 3.90 8.78 3.45
C SER A 65 4.77 9.63 2.53
N ALA A 66 6.10 9.48 2.60
CA ALA A 66 7.03 10.18 1.71
C ALA A 66 6.86 9.77 0.25
N PHE A 67 6.72 8.47 -0.03
CA PHE A 67 6.59 7.97 -1.40
C PHE A 67 5.23 8.31 -2.03
N LEU A 68 4.14 8.17 -1.26
CA LEU A 68 2.77 8.41 -1.72
C LEU A 68 2.35 9.87 -1.64
N GLU A 69 3.24 10.76 -1.19
CA GLU A 69 2.97 12.19 -1.01
C GLU A 69 1.67 12.45 -0.23
N CYS A 70 1.46 11.69 0.85
CA CYS A 70 0.26 11.78 1.70
C CYS A 70 0.65 11.86 3.17
N GLU A 71 -0.28 12.28 4.03
CA GLU A 71 -0.02 12.36 5.47
C GLU A 71 -0.07 10.97 6.11
N ILE A 72 0.73 10.74 7.17
CA ILE A 72 0.74 9.46 7.89
C ILE A 72 -0.67 9.08 8.40
N LYS A 73 -1.49 10.06 8.78
CA LYS A 73 -2.87 9.85 9.24
C LYS A 73 -3.78 9.21 8.17
N ASP A 74 -3.46 9.38 6.89
CA ASP A 74 -4.22 8.80 5.78
C ASP A 74 -3.82 7.33 5.51
N LEU A 75 -2.78 6.84 6.20
CA LEU A 75 -2.23 5.49 6.08
C LEU A 75 -2.63 4.55 7.24
N ILE A 76 -3.35 5.07 8.24
CA ILE A 76 -3.76 4.35 9.46
C ILE A 76 -5.27 4.11 9.45
#